data_AF-A0A822CFT0-F1
#
_entry.id   AF-A0A822CFT0-F1
#
_cell.length_a   1.000
_cell.length_b   1.000
_cell.length_c   1.000
_cell.angle_alpha   90.00
_cell.angle_beta   90.00
_cell.angle_gamma   90.00
#
_symmetry.space_group_name_H-M   'P 1'
#
loop_
_entity.id
_entity.type
_entity.pdbx_description
1 polymer ?
#
loop_
_entity_poly.entity_id
_entity_poly.type
_entity_poly.pdbx_seq_one_letter_code
_entity_poly.pdbx_strand_id
1 'polypeptide(L)'
;MSQLHVLDQQTDEFRNVASYFTDNRCQIIRVERIENEMWHNIYKKEKKTIDERLYSNSTDRVLFHGCLRPASEEILQRGFDKRIIGIHGTDYGDGFYFSTDPMRSHMYALPDLSRWGERTML
;
A
#
# COMPACT_ATOMS: atom_id res chain seq x y z
N MET A 1 7.76 -12.55 -9.77
CA MET A 1 7.89 -11.09 -9.62
C MET A 1 6.50 -10.50 -9.59
N SER A 2 6.28 -9.40 -8.89
CA SER A 2 4.97 -8.76 -8.86
C SER A 2 4.59 -8.24 -10.25
N GLN A 3 3.35 -8.48 -10.66
CA GLN A 3 2.76 -7.90 -11.86
C GLN A 3 1.76 -6.82 -11.44
N LEU A 4 1.68 -5.75 -12.23
CA LEU A 4 0.69 -4.69 -12.02
C LEU A 4 -0.44 -4.85 -13.04
N HIS A 5 -1.68 -4.89 -12.56
CA HIS A 5 -2.87 -4.91 -13.39
C HIS A 5 -3.67 -3.63 -13.17
N VAL A 6 -3.77 -2.79 -14.20
CA VAL A 6 -4.57 -1.56 -14.13
C VAL A 6 -6.05 -1.93 -14.04
N LEU A 7 -6.73 -1.40 -13.02
CA LEU A 7 -8.16 -1.62 -12.83
C LEU A 7 -8.99 -0.63 -13.64
N ASP A 8 -10.02 -1.13 -14.32
CA ASP A 8 -11.02 -0.29 -14.98
C ASP A 8 -11.91 0.39 -13.92
N GLN A 9 -12.15 1.69 -14.08
CA GLN A 9 -12.94 2.52 -13.16
C GLN A 9 -14.39 2.05 -12.97
N GLN A 10 -14.89 1.25 -13.92
CA GLN A 10 -16.23 0.67 -13.89
C GLN A 10 -16.30 -0.63 -13.07
N THR A 11 -15.17 -1.19 -12.64
CA THR A 11 -15.14 -2.39 -11.81
C THR A 11 -15.46 -2.06 -10.36
N ASP A 12 -16.10 -3.01 -9.66
CA ASP A 12 -16.37 -2.86 -8.23
C ASP A 12 -15.06 -2.85 -7.43
N GLU A 13 -14.03 -3.55 -7.89
CA GLU A 13 -12.70 -3.53 -7.27
C GLU A 13 -12.10 -2.11 -7.26
N PHE A 14 -12.12 -1.41 -8.40
CA PHE A 14 -11.70 -0.02 -8.46
C PHE A 14 -12.53 0.86 -7.52
N ARG A 15 -13.87 0.75 -7.59
CA ARG A 15 -14.77 1.58 -6.76
C ARG A 15 -14.56 1.36 -5.27
N ASN A 16 -14.31 0.12 -4.86
CA ASN A 16 -14.04 -0.23 -3.47
C ASN A 16 -12.74 0.41 -2.98
N VAL A 17 -11.65 0.34 -3.75
CA VAL A 17 -10.38 1.00 -3.40
C VAL A 17 -10.54 2.52 -3.42
N ALA A 18 -11.18 3.06 -4.45
CA ALA A 18 -11.42 4.49 -4.59
C ALA A 18 -12.31 5.06 -3.46
N SER A 19 -13.20 4.24 -2.89
CA SER A 19 -14.09 4.66 -1.79
C SER A 19 -13.35 5.05 -0.51
N TYR A 20 -12.09 4.65 -0.35
CA TYR A 20 -11.26 5.12 0.76
C TYR A 20 -10.79 6.58 0.57
N PHE A 21 -10.77 7.08 -0.67
CA PHE A 21 -10.29 8.40 -1.06
C PHE A 21 -11.46 9.33 -1.43
N THR A 22 -12.37 9.58 -0.49
CA THR A 22 -13.53 10.47 -0.70
C THR A 22 -13.20 11.97 -0.61
N ASP A 23 -11.93 12.31 -0.40
CA ASP A 23 -11.50 13.68 -0.19
C ASP A 23 -11.29 14.40 -1.53
N ASN A 24 -12.01 15.49 -1.75
CA ASN A 24 -11.93 16.29 -2.99
C ASN A 24 -10.58 16.99 -3.19
N ARG A 25 -9.64 16.88 -2.23
CA ARG A 25 -8.27 17.41 -2.35
C ARG A 25 -7.37 16.56 -3.23
N CYS A 26 -7.75 15.32 -3.56
CA CYS A 26 -6.99 14.45 -4.44
C CYS A 26 -7.85 13.89 -5.57
N GLN A 27 -7.20 13.64 -6.71
CA GLN A 27 -7.81 12.96 -7.85
C GLN A 27 -7.09 11.64 -8.07
N ILE A 28 -7.85 10.54 -8.11
CA ILE A 28 -7.31 9.23 -8.44
C ILE A 28 -7.04 9.19 -9.95
N ILE A 29 -5.78 9.00 -10.32
CA ILE A 29 -5.36 8.91 -11.73
C ILE A 29 -5.50 7.48 -12.24
N ARG A 30 -5.04 6.49 -11.45
CA ARG A 30 -5.15 5.06 -11.73
C ARG A 30 -5.09 4.26 -10.44
N VAL A 31 -5.63 3.04 -10.46
CA VAL A 31 -5.44 2.02 -9.43
C VAL A 31 -4.86 0.79 -10.11
N GLU A 32 -3.77 0.27 -9.55
CA GLU A 32 -3.05 -0.87 -10.09
C GLU A 32 -3.04 -1.99 -9.04
N ARG A 33 -3.68 -3.12 -9.35
CA ARG A 33 -3.62 -4.30 -8.48
C ARG A 33 -2.25 -4.94 -8.58
N ILE A 34 -1.68 -5.25 -7.41
CA ILE A 34 -0.43 -5.98 -7.29
C ILE A 34 -0.71 -7.48 -7.28
N GLU A 35 -0.22 -8.18 -8.29
CA GLU A 35 -0.33 -9.63 -8.41
C GLU A 35 1.00 -10.29 -8.08
N ASN A 36 1.10 -10.86 -6.88
CA ASN A 36 2.23 -11.65 -6.44
C ASN A 36 1.75 -12.86 -5.62
N GLU A 37 1.54 -13.98 -6.30
CA GLU A 37 1.00 -15.20 -5.69
C GLU A 37 1.86 -15.73 -4.53
N MET A 38 3.19 -15.63 -4.66
CA MET A 38 4.12 -16.09 -3.63
C MET A 38 3.92 -15.31 -2.33
N TRP A 39 3.94 -13.98 -2.39
CA TRP A 39 3.73 -13.14 -1.22
C TRP A 39 2.32 -13.27 -0.67
N HIS A 40 1.31 -13.35 -1.54
CA HIS A 40 -0.06 -13.55 -1.11
C HIS A 40 -0.24 -14.88 -0.35
N ASN A 41 0.41 -15.96 -0.80
CA ASN A 41 0.38 -17.24 -0.11
C ASN A 41 1.14 -17.21 1.24
N ILE A 42 2.29 -16.53 1.30
CA ILE A 42 3.01 -16.30 2.57
C ILE A 42 2.13 -15.51 3.54
N TYR A 43 1.55 -14.40 3.10
CA TYR A 43 0.63 -13.59 3.90
C TYR A 43 -0.54 -14.40 4.46
N LYS A 44 -1.24 -15.19 3.63
CA LYS A 44 -2.36 -16.03 4.08
C LYS A 44 -1.93 -17.05 5.15
N LYS A 45 -0.73 -17.63 5.02
CA LYS A 45 -0.19 -18.59 5.99
C LYS A 45 0.13 -17.91 7.33
N GLU A 46 0.77 -16.75 7.30
CA GLU A 46 1.07 -15.97 8.50
C GLU A 46 -0.21 -15.47 9.19
N LYS A 47 -1.17 -14.93 8.42
CA LYS A 47 -2.48 -14.53 8.94
C LYS A 47 -3.18 -15.69 9.65
N LYS A 48 -3.24 -16.88 9.02
CA LYS A 48 -3.84 -18.07 9.63
C LYS A 48 -3.19 -18.41 10.97
N THR A 49 -1.85 -18.37 11.04
CA THR A 49 -1.09 -18.64 12.26
C THR A 49 -1.44 -17.63 13.37
N ILE A 50 -1.58 -16.35 13.02
CA ILE A 50 -1.94 -15.28 13.98
C ILE A 50 -3.41 -15.41 14.42
N ASP A 51 -4.33 -15.69 13.49
CA ASP A 51 -5.75 -15.88 13.75
C ASP A 51 -5.98 -17.04 14.74
N GLU A 52 -5.32 -18.18 14.52
CA GLU A 52 -5.39 -19.36 15.40
C GLU A 52 -4.82 -19.05 16.80
N ARG A 53 -3.70 -18.33 16.86
CA ARG A 53 -3.08 -17.94 18.14
C ARG A 53 -3.95 -16.99 18.96
N LEU A 54 -4.69 -16.09 18.29
CA LEU A 54 -5.50 -15.05 18.93
C LEU A 54 -6.99 -15.40 19.03
N TYR A 55 -7.41 -16.56 18.54
CA TYR A 55 -8.81 -16.97 18.45
C TYR A 55 -9.71 -15.90 17.80
N SER A 56 -9.19 -15.23 16.76
CA SER A 56 -9.84 -14.11 16.09
C SER A 56 -9.62 -14.20 14.59
N ASN A 57 -10.59 -13.75 13.79
CA ASN A 57 -10.47 -13.62 12.34
C ASN A 57 -10.18 -12.19 11.88
N SER A 58 -10.08 -11.24 12.83
CA SER A 58 -9.97 -9.79 12.59
C SER A 58 -8.58 -9.26 12.94
N THR A 59 -7.53 -10.02 12.58
CA THR A 59 -6.13 -9.73 12.95
C THR A 59 -5.38 -8.87 11.93
N ASP A 60 -5.98 -8.66 10.76
CA ASP A 60 -5.48 -7.83 9.67
C ASP A 60 -6.36 -6.59 9.47
N ARG A 61 -5.78 -5.58 8.83
CA ARG A 61 -6.44 -4.32 8.51
C ARG A 61 -5.96 -3.83 7.16
N VAL A 62 -6.85 -3.17 6.43
CA VAL A 62 -6.47 -2.34 5.27
C VAL A 62 -5.82 -1.08 5.82
N LEU A 63 -4.60 -0.81 5.36
CA LEU A 63 -3.82 0.37 5.74
C LEU A 63 -3.13 0.93 4.51
N PHE A 64 -2.71 2.19 4.60
CA PHE A 64 -2.12 2.95 3.50
C PHE A 64 -0.67 3.30 3.79
N HIS A 65 0.17 3.25 2.77
CA HIS A 65 1.57 3.64 2.81
C HIS A 65 1.91 4.61 1.67
N GLY A 66 2.06 5.89 1.99
CA GLY A 66 2.52 6.89 1.02
C GLY A 66 4.03 6.83 0.87
N CYS A 67 4.51 6.77 -0.37
CA CYS A 67 5.94 6.68 -0.66
C CYS A 67 6.30 7.39 -1.98
N LEU A 68 7.60 7.56 -2.21
CA LEU A 68 8.13 7.99 -3.50
C LEU A 68 7.93 6.89 -4.56
N ARG A 69 7.72 7.27 -5.82
CA ARG A 69 7.55 6.31 -6.92
C ARG A 69 8.69 5.26 -7.00
N PRO A 70 9.99 5.60 -6.93
CA PRO A 70 11.05 4.59 -6.90
C PRO A 70 10.98 3.64 -5.69
N ALA A 71 10.54 4.14 -4.53
CA ALA A 71 10.38 3.29 -3.34
C ALA A 71 9.24 2.28 -3.54
N SER A 72 8.14 2.67 -4.19
CA SER A 72 7.06 1.74 -4.53
C SER A 72 7.55 0.63 -5.48
N GLU A 73 8.40 0.95 -6.46
CA GLU A 73 8.98 -0.02 -7.39
C GLU A 73 9.87 -1.05 -6.66
N GLU A 74 10.68 -0.60 -5.69
CA GLU A 74 11.46 -1.51 -4.84
C GLU A 74 10.56 -2.37 -3.94
N ILE A 75 9.49 -1.80 -3.36
CA ILE A 75 8.50 -2.55 -2.57
C ILE A 75 7.83 -3.61 -3.44
N LEU A 76 7.48 -3.30 -4.69
CA LEU A 76 6.88 -4.27 -5.63
C LEU A 76 7.84 -5.42 -5.96
N GLN A 77 9.16 -5.19 -5.95
CA GLN A 77 10.14 -6.23 -6.26
C GLN A 77 10.54 -7.07 -5.05
N ARG A 78 10.67 -6.45 -3.87
CA ARG A 78 11.33 -7.05 -2.70
C ARG A 78 10.43 -7.13 -1.46
N GLY A 79 9.29 -6.47 -1.49
CA GLY A 79 8.41 -6.29 -0.34
C GLY A 79 8.91 -5.17 0.55
N PHE A 80 8.31 -5.05 1.73
CA PHE A 80 8.72 -4.10 2.76
C PHE A 80 10.04 -4.56 3.44
N ASP A 81 11.18 -4.34 2.78
CA ASP A 81 12.53 -4.66 3.27
C ASP A 81 13.29 -3.40 3.73
N LYS A 82 13.35 -3.20 5.05
CA LYS A 82 13.98 -2.01 5.67
C LYS A 82 15.49 -1.90 5.46
N ARG A 83 16.14 -2.96 4.97
CA ARG A 83 17.58 -2.94 4.65
C ARG A 83 17.87 -2.20 3.34
N ILE A 84 16.84 -2.06 2.49
CA ILE A 84 16.96 -1.53 1.14
C ILE A 84 16.13 -0.25 1.00
N ILE A 85 14.89 -0.27 1.49
CA ILE A 85 14.00 0.89 1.47
C ILE A 85 14.25 1.66 2.76
N GLY A 86 14.75 2.90 2.63
CA GLY A 86 15.02 3.77 3.77
C GLY A 86 13.79 3.92 4.68
N ILE A 87 14.04 4.06 5.97
CA ILE A 87 12.99 4.21 6.98
C ILE A 87 12.56 5.69 7.03
N HIS A 88 11.25 5.93 7.03
CA HIS A 88 10.68 7.25 7.17
C HIS A 88 10.00 7.37 8.54
N GLY A 89 10.57 8.22 9.40
CA GLY A 89 10.14 8.38 10.80
C GLY A 89 10.73 7.30 11.72
N THR A 90 11.21 7.71 12.89
CA THR A 90 11.79 6.79 13.90
C THR A 90 11.15 6.94 15.27
N ASP A 91 10.14 7.80 15.40
CA ASP A 91 9.50 8.15 16.67
C ASP A 91 8.87 6.94 17.38
N TYR A 92 8.41 5.94 16.62
CA TYR A 92 7.80 4.71 17.13
C TYR A 92 8.58 3.44 16.78
N GLY A 93 9.86 3.62 16.40
CA GLY A 93 10.79 2.54 16.05
C GLY A 93 11.15 2.46 14.58
N ASP A 94 12.11 1.58 14.29
CA ASP A 94 12.73 1.41 12.98
C ASP A 94 11.96 0.41 12.11
N GLY A 95 10.94 0.91 11.42
CA GLY A 95 10.08 0.09 10.55
C GLY A 95 9.30 0.89 9.52
N PHE A 96 8.43 0.21 8.79
CA PHE A 96 7.53 0.85 7.84
C PHE A 96 6.29 1.36 8.56
N TYR A 97 5.89 2.57 8.20
CA TYR A 97 4.75 3.25 8.80
C TYR A 97 3.55 3.12 7.89
N PHE A 98 2.42 2.78 8.49
CA PHE A 98 1.14 2.65 7.83
C PHE A 98 0.12 3.56 8.50
N SER A 99 -0.94 3.94 7.80
CA SER A 99 -2.06 4.69 8.37
C SER A 99 -3.40 4.05 8.02
N THR A 100 -4.36 4.16 8.93
CA THR A 100 -5.77 3.87 8.64
C THR A 100 -6.43 4.99 7.84
N ASP A 101 -5.82 6.18 7.80
CA ASP A 101 -6.30 7.34 7.05
C ASP A 101 -5.44 7.53 5.79
N PRO A 102 -6.01 7.36 4.58
CA PRO A 102 -5.26 7.55 3.34
C PRO A 102 -4.74 8.99 3.21
N MET A 103 -5.42 9.99 3.75
CA MET A 103 -4.95 11.38 3.69
C MET A 103 -3.72 11.62 4.57
N ARG A 104 -3.58 10.89 5.67
CA ARG A 104 -2.34 10.90 6.46
C ARG A 104 -1.19 10.34 5.65
N SER A 105 -1.40 9.21 4.97
CA SER A 105 -0.39 8.62 4.08
C SER A 105 -0.10 9.50 2.87
N HIS A 106 -1.09 10.24 2.35
CA HIS A 106 -0.91 11.18 1.24
C HIS A 106 0.12 12.28 1.54
N MET A 107 0.23 12.72 2.80
CA MET A 107 1.24 13.71 3.21
C MET A 107 2.68 13.20 3.05
N TYR A 108 2.88 11.88 3.12
CA TYR A 108 4.19 11.23 2.93
C TYR A 108 4.44 10.78 1.48
N ALA A 109 3.40 10.68 0.67
CA ALA A 109 3.50 10.40 -0.76
C ALA A 109 3.97 11.67 -1.50
N LEU A 110 5.27 11.90 -1.55
CA LEU A 110 5.85 13.06 -2.25
C LEU A 110 5.56 13.01 -3.76
N PRO A 111 5.29 14.16 -4.40
CA PRO A 111 5.02 14.22 -5.83
C PRO A 111 6.26 13.82 -6.64
N ASP A 112 6.07 13.06 -7.71
CA ASP A 112 7.13 12.75 -8.66
C ASP A 112 7.47 13.92 -9.60
N LEU A 113 8.41 13.69 -10.51
CA LEU A 113 8.85 14.69 -11.49
C LEU A 113 7.95 14.77 -12.73
N SER A 114 6.82 14.08 -12.75
CA SER A 114 5.86 14.21 -13.85
C SER A 114 5.28 15.62 -13.90
N ARG A 115 4.74 16.00 -15.06
CA ARG A 115 4.09 17.31 -15.27
C ARG A 115 3.02 17.64 -14.23
N TRP A 116 2.38 16.62 -13.66
CA TRP A 116 1.26 16.77 -12.73
C TRP A 116 1.64 16.49 -11.27
N GLY A 117 2.90 16.11 -11.00
CA GLY A 117 3.35 15.75 -9.66
C GLY A 117 2.57 14.59 -9.08
N GLU A 118 2.49 13.47 -9.82
CA GLU A 118 1.78 12.27 -9.38
C GLU A 118 2.35 11.77 -8.05
N ARG A 119 1.46 11.33 -7.16
CA ARG A 119 1.82 10.79 -5.85
C ARG A 119 1.48 9.30 -5.83
N THR A 120 2.37 8.50 -5.24
CA THR A 120 2.20 7.04 -5.17
C THR A 120 1.86 6.59 -3.74
N MET A 121 0.89 5.70 -3.63
CA MET A 121 0.45 5.12 -2.38
C MET A 121 0.17 3.63 -2.58
N LEU A 122 0.52 2.84 -1.58
CA LEU A 122 0.20 1.41 -1.47
C LEU A 122 -0.89 1.19 -0.42
#